data_AF-A0A2G9YTM8-F1
#
_entry.id   AF-A0A2G9YTM8-F1
#
_cell.length_a   1.000
_cell.length_b   1.000
_cell.length_c   1.000
_cell.angle_alpha   90.00
_cell.angle_beta   90.00
_cell.angle_gamma   90.00
#
_symmetry.space_group_name_H-M   'P 1'
#
loop_
_entity.id
_entity.type
_entity.pdbx_description
1 polymer ?
#
loop_
_entity_poly.entity_id
_entity_poly.type
_entity_poly.pdbx_seq_one_letter_code
_entity_poly.pdbx_strand_id
1 'polypeptide(L)'
;MRIKESKNLTYTKTPFDYFEPWEKVEPEKCILEDFHSLNAKLELIFKNGTHGFIEAKNREGGLEIDKLEEGLKNFIDRTYEDILNTNIL
;
A
#
# COMPACT_ATOMS: atom_id res chain seq x y z
N MET A 1 -9.57 10.47 -4.40
CA MET A 1 -8.20 10.71 -4.92
C MET A 1 -7.46 9.38 -4.95
N ARG A 2 -6.70 9.08 -6.00
CA ARG A 2 -5.90 7.84 -6.08
C ARG A 2 -4.60 7.98 -5.30
N ILE A 3 -4.11 6.90 -4.69
CA ILE A 3 -2.82 6.89 -3.96
C ILE A 3 -1.70 7.37 -4.87
N LYS A 4 -1.65 6.87 -6.12
CA LYS A 4 -0.62 7.23 -7.09
C LYS A 4 -0.61 8.71 -7.51
N GLU A 5 -1.73 9.41 -7.29
CA GLU A 5 -1.92 10.82 -7.64
C GLU A 5 -1.78 11.74 -6.42
N SER A 6 -1.69 11.18 -5.21
CA SER A 6 -1.55 11.99 -3.98
C SER A 6 -0.18 12.67 -3.94
N LYS A 7 -0.20 13.99 -3.76
CA LYS A 7 1.01 14.78 -3.45
C LYS A 7 1.47 14.56 -2.00
N ASN A 8 0.60 14.05 -1.13
CA ASN A 8 0.79 13.92 0.31
C ASN A 8 1.29 12.53 0.72
N LEU A 9 1.22 11.55 -0.18
CA LEU A 9 1.67 10.18 0.05
C LEU A 9 2.90 9.83 -0.81
N THR A 10 3.71 8.90 -0.31
CA THR A 10 4.65 8.10 -1.09
C THR A 10 4.25 6.65 -1.01
N TYR A 11 4.62 5.86 -2.00
CA TYR A 11 4.35 4.42 -2.00
C TYR A 11 5.48 3.65 -2.67
N THR A 12 5.61 2.38 -2.32
CA THR A 12 6.53 1.46 -2.97
C THR A 12 6.02 1.14 -4.38
N LYS A 13 6.80 1.47 -5.43
CA LYS A 13 6.37 1.24 -6.83
C LYS A 13 6.21 -0.24 -7.18
N THR A 14 6.99 -1.11 -6.55
CA THR A 14 7.00 -2.57 -6.78
C THR A 14 7.26 -3.26 -5.44
N PRO A 15 6.39 -4.18 -4.99
CA PRO A 15 6.61 -4.93 -3.75
C PRO A 15 7.92 -5.74 -3.77
N PHE A 16 8.44 -6.01 -2.58
CA PHE A 16 9.68 -6.75 -2.37
C PHE A 16 9.58 -7.63 -1.11
N ASP A 17 10.39 -8.68 -1.04
CA ASP A 17 10.50 -9.53 0.15
C ASP A 17 11.50 -8.90 1.16
N TYR A 18 11.21 -9.01 2.45
CA TYR A 18 12.09 -8.56 3.53
C TYR A 18 13.29 -9.48 3.76
N PHE A 19 13.13 -10.78 3.49
CA PHE A 19 14.08 -11.81 3.92
C PHE A 19 14.96 -12.33 2.79
N GLU A 20 14.65 -11.99 1.54
CA GLU A 20 15.36 -12.49 0.37
C GLU A 20 15.93 -11.37 -0.52
N PRO A 21 17.12 -11.57 -1.09
CA PRO A 21 17.81 -10.56 -1.89
C PRO A 21 17.32 -10.57 -3.36
N TRP A 22 16.01 -10.40 -3.63
CA TRP A 22 15.50 -10.62 -5.00
C TRP A 22 14.44 -9.64 -5.53
N GLU A 23 14.24 -9.84 -6.84
CA GLU A 23 13.64 -9.01 -7.87
C GLU A 23 12.33 -8.32 -7.49
N LYS A 24 12.17 -7.11 -8.04
CA LYS A 24 10.93 -6.34 -7.96
C LYS A 24 9.78 -7.17 -8.52
N VAL A 25 8.72 -7.36 -7.74
CA VAL A 25 7.49 -8.00 -8.21
C VAL A 25 6.53 -6.93 -8.72
N GLU A 26 5.91 -7.20 -9.87
CA GLU A 26 4.95 -6.26 -10.48
C GLU A 26 3.68 -6.13 -9.62
N PRO A 27 3.12 -4.91 -9.45
CA PRO A 27 1.94 -4.68 -8.61
C PRO A 27 0.71 -5.53 -8.94
N GLU A 28 0.48 -5.85 -10.22
CA GLU A 28 -0.63 -6.69 -10.68
C GLU A 28 -0.56 -8.14 -10.16
N LYS A 29 0.62 -8.61 -9.75
CA LYS A 29 0.86 -9.98 -9.24
C LYS A 29 0.79 -10.07 -7.71
N CYS A 30 0.57 -8.94 -7.03
CA CYS A 30 0.61 -8.85 -5.59
C CYS A 30 -0.81 -8.72 -5.04
N ILE A 31 -1.35 -9.80 -4.46
CA ILE A 31 -2.72 -9.82 -3.91
C ILE A 31 -2.65 -9.54 -2.41
N LEU A 32 -3.40 -8.55 -1.94
CA LEU A 32 -3.40 -8.15 -0.53
C LEU A 32 -3.95 -9.27 0.34
N GLU A 33 -3.15 -9.67 1.33
CA GLU A 33 -3.50 -10.67 2.34
C GLU A 33 -3.83 -9.99 3.68
N ASP A 34 -2.96 -9.07 4.11
CA ASP A 34 -3.09 -8.34 5.37
C ASP A 34 -2.44 -6.95 5.26
N PHE A 35 -2.70 -6.07 6.21
CA PHE A 35 -2.04 -4.78 6.29
C PHE A 35 -1.93 -4.30 7.73
N HIS A 36 -0.80 -3.68 8.07
CA HIS A 36 -0.54 -3.16 9.41
C HIS A 36 -0.31 -1.65 9.38
N SER A 37 -0.90 -0.97 10.36
CA SER A 37 -0.68 0.46 10.59
C SER A 37 0.54 0.66 11.48
N LEU A 38 1.50 1.44 10.98
CA LEU A 38 2.79 1.73 11.60
C LEU A 38 2.98 3.24 11.70
N ASN A 39 2.21 3.89 12.57
CA ASN A 39 2.16 5.36 12.70
C ASN A 39 1.73 6.02 11.39
N ALA A 40 2.65 6.72 10.70
CA ALA A 40 2.40 7.47 9.47
C ALA A 40 2.61 6.62 8.20
N LYS A 41 2.54 5.30 8.34
CA LYS A 41 2.89 4.30 7.33
C LYS A 41 1.92 3.14 7.40
N LEU A 42 1.53 2.65 6.23
CA LEU A 42 0.85 1.37 6.05
C LEU A 42 1.81 0.39 5.42
N GLU A 43 1.96 -0.75 6.07
CA GLU A 43 2.57 -1.94 5.50
C GLU A 43 1.48 -2.81 4.89
N LEU A 44 1.66 -3.20 3.63
CA LEU A 44 0.80 -4.11 2.89
C LEU A 44 1.52 -5.44 2.77
N ILE A 45 0.88 -6.51 3.22
CA ILE A 45 1.40 -7.87 3.18
C ILE A 45 0.64 -8.61 2.08
N PHE A 46 1.36 -9.17 1.12
CA PHE A 46 0.78 -9.85 -0.02
C PHE A 46 0.94 -11.37 0.08
N LYS A 47 -0.02 -12.12 -0.49
CA LYS A 47 -0.05 -13.60 -0.44
C LYS A 47 1.18 -14.30 -1.02
N ASN A 48 1.94 -13.59 -1.84
CA ASN A 48 3.20 -14.08 -2.43
C ASN A 48 4.41 -13.88 -1.50
N GLY A 49 4.19 -13.44 -0.25
CA GLY A 49 5.23 -13.15 0.74
C GLY A 49 5.90 -11.78 0.57
N THR A 50 5.54 -11.00 -0.45
CA THR A 50 6.12 -9.67 -0.64
C THR A 50 5.38 -8.60 0.15
N HIS A 51 6.05 -7.46 0.34
CA HIS A 51 5.57 -6.33 1.13
C HIS A 51 5.57 -5.05 0.30
N GLY A 52 4.57 -4.20 0.54
CA GLY A 52 4.42 -2.87 -0.03
C GLY A 52 4.24 -1.83 1.06
N PHE A 53 4.57 -0.57 0.77
CA PHE A 53 4.42 0.51 1.74
C PHE A 53 3.69 1.71 1.14
N ILE A 54 2.88 2.35 1.96
CA ILE A 54 2.30 3.67 1.69
C ILE A 54 2.61 4.54 2.91
N GLU A 55 3.21 5.71 2.71
CA GLU A 55 3.70 6.57 3.81
C GLU A 55 3.27 8.02 3.59
N ALA A 56 2.94 8.70 4.69
CA ALA A 56 2.64 10.13 4.67
C ALA A 56 3.93 10.98 4.54
N LYS A 57 3.90 11.95 3.63
CA LYS A 57 4.98 12.94 3.46
C LYS A 57 4.84 14.15 4.39
N ASN A 58 3.63 14.43 4.86
CA ASN A 58 3.28 15.60 5.65
C ASN A 58 2.05 15.31 6.53
N ARG A 59 1.62 16.31 7.30
CA ARG A 59 0.47 16.18 8.21
C ARG A 59 -0.83 15.82 7.50
N GLU A 60 -1.06 16.36 6.30
CA GLU A 60 -2.25 16.02 5.50
C GLU A 60 -2.21 14.56 5.02
N GLY A 61 -1.02 14.05 4.68
CA GLY A 61 -0.80 12.66 4.34
C GLY A 61 -1.13 11.71 5.49
N GLY A 62 -0.93 12.13 6.75
CA GLY A 62 -1.36 11.34 7.92
C GLY A 62 -2.87 11.10 7.92
N LEU A 63 -3.66 12.15 7.64
CA LEU A 63 -5.12 12.02 7.53
C LEU A 63 -5.55 11.15 6.34
N GLU A 64 -4.76 11.12 5.26
CA GLU A 64 -5.00 10.22 4.13
C GLU A 64 -4.68 8.77 4.50
N ILE A 65 -3.60 8.52 5.27
CA ILE A 65 -3.27 7.20 5.80
C ILE A 65 -4.39 6.67 6.70
N ASP A 66 -4.91 7.47 7.63
CA ASP A 66 -6.01 7.06 8.52
C ASP A 66 -7.23 6.59 7.73
N LYS A 67 -7.60 7.31 6.66
CA LYS A 67 -8.71 6.94 5.78
C LYS A 67 -8.41 5.71 4.92
N LEU A 68 -7.16 5.57 4.46
CA LEU A 68 -6.71 4.40 3.73
C LEU A 68 -6.81 3.15 4.60
N GLU A 69 -6.41 3.22 5.86
CA GLU A 69 -6.50 2.12 6.82
C GLU A 69 -7.95 1.63 7.01
N GLU A 70 -8.91 2.55 7.14
CA GLU A 70 -10.33 2.21 7.22
C GLU A 70 -10.82 1.54 5.93
N GLY A 71 -10.41 2.07 4.77
CA GLY A 71 -10.81 1.59 3.45
C GLY A 71 -10.22 0.22 3.09
N LEU A 72 -8.96 -0.03 3.45
CA LEU A 72 -8.17 -1.22 3.07
C LEU A 72 -8.79 -2.55 3.50
N LYS A 73 -9.63 -2.54 4.54
CA LYS A 73 -10.41 -3.72 4.95
C LYS A 73 -11.29 -4.29 3.82
N ASN A 74 -11.71 -3.43 2.88
CA ASN A 74 -12.50 -3.82 1.71
C ASN A 74 -11.65 -4.25 0.50
N PHE A 75 -10.32 -4.20 0.62
CA PHE A 75 -9.37 -4.51 -0.45
C PHE A 75 -8.59 -5.81 -0.21
N ILE A 76 -8.93 -6.58 0.82
CA ILE A 76 -8.46 -7.96 0.94
C ILE A 76 -8.82 -8.70 -0.36
N ASP A 77 -7.89 -9.53 -0.85
CA ASP A 77 -7.96 -10.23 -2.13
C ASP A 77 -7.91 -9.34 -3.39
N ARG A 78 -7.65 -8.03 -3.27
CA ARG A 78 -7.40 -7.14 -4.41
C ARG A 78 -5.92 -7.05 -4.74
N THR A 79 -5.62 -6.70 -6.00
CA THR A 79 -4.23 -6.52 -6.42
C THR A 79 -3.66 -5.21 -5.86
N TYR A 80 -2.35 -5.12 -5.72
CA TYR A 80 -1.70 -3.88 -5.32
C TYR A 80 -1.94 -2.77 -6.34
N GLU A 81 -2.00 -3.11 -7.63
CA GLU A 81 -2.39 -2.16 -8.67
C GLU A 81 -3.80 -1.60 -8.44
N ASP A 82 -4.79 -2.43 -8.08
CA ASP A 82 -6.14 -1.97 -7.74
C ASP A 82 -6.12 -0.98 -6.58
N ILE A 83 -5.35 -1.29 -5.52
CA ILE A 83 -5.20 -0.44 -4.34
C ILE A 83 -4.62 0.93 -4.74
N LEU A 84 -3.54 0.93 -5.53
CA LEU A 84 -2.90 2.17 -6.00
C LEU A 84 -3.80 3.01 -6.92
N ASN A 85 -4.71 2.36 -7.66
CA ASN A 85 -5.61 2.98 -8.62
C ASN A 85 -6.97 3.39 -8.05
N THR A 86 -7.31 2.96 -6.83
CA THR A 86 -8.64 3.22 -6.26
C THR A 86 -8.73 4.60 -5.65
N ASN A 87 -9.91 5.23 -5.79
CA ASN A 87 -10.28 6.40 -5.01
C ASN A 87 -10.68 5.95 -3.61
N ILE A 88 -9.82 6.23 -2.63
CA ILE A 88 -10.04 5.83 -1.23
C ILE A 88 -10.49 7.05 -0.38
N LEU A 89 -10.87 8.15 -1.07
CA LEU A 89 -11.46 9.37 -0.52
C LEU A 89 -12.75 9.70 -1.25
#